data_AF-A0A8X7RFC8-F1
#
_entry.id   AF-A0A8X7RFC8-F1
#
_cell.length_a   1.000
_cell.length_b   1.000
_cell.length_c   1.000
_cell.angle_alpha   90.00
_cell.angle_beta   90.00
_cell.angle_gamma   90.00
#
_symmetry.space_group_name_H-M   'P 1'
#
loop_
_entity.id
_entity.type
_entity.pdbx_description
1 polymer ?
#
loop_
_entity_poly.entity_id
_entity_poly.type
_entity_poly.pdbx_seq_one_letter_code
_entity_poly.pdbx_strand_id
1 'polypeptide(L)'
;MPSDDQTPKIGASLSQSKRRKISIVGIKPNIPDLNVKPCYDSDEEEKGEMTKTFQNLAGLKFHDGCYVHHKLLYGLEVEIFARLPCFEYWKLQFLNKKFLQLLKSGEIFRVRQEKGLVKPYVILHSGAESNWEMFDKDFKTLQKLPKVPSSDYCFFHSDKETISVGTHLIVIGREIEGIVVFRYELENHKWFKGPSMITPRVMYGSASHGKTAFFAGGIQKDDNGNPIVVRTVEKYNADTKIWTMINGMHKARKFSSGCFLRGKFYVLGCRDENDKHLTCGESYDETTNSWELIPDMLKDMTFIIPSQSPPLIAVVDDNLYMLETSLNELRVYDINTNIWKKLGVVPVSANTTFGWDCV
;
A
#
# COMPACT_ATOMS: atom_id res chain seq x y z
N MET A 1 -58.00 -42.04 7.03
CA MET A 1 -58.55 -41.17 8.10
C MET A 1 -57.48 -41.02 9.18
N PRO A 2 -57.29 -39.82 9.74
CA PRO A 2 -55.97 -39.30 10.14
C PRO A 2 -55.81 -39.09 11.67
N SER A 3 -54.58 -38.80 12.11
CA SER A 3 -54.11 -38.03 13.30
C SER A 3 -52.78 -38.64 13.79
N ASP A 4 -51.72 -37.93 14.18
CA ASP A 4 -51.49 -36.51 14.37
C ASP A 4 -50.02 -36.16 14.15
N ASP A 5 -49.82 -34.93 13.67
CA ASP A 5 -48.59 -34.20 13.43
C ASP A 5 -48.12 -33.54 14.74
N GLN A 6 -46.86 -33.74 15.17
CA GLN A 6 -46.23 -32.93 16.21
C GLN A 6 -44.78 -32.60 15.84
N THR A 7 -44.64 -31.40 15.28
CA THR A 7 -43.42 -30.62 15.15
C THR A 7 -43.03 -29.95 16.47
N PRO A 8 -41.75 -29.90 16.87
CA PRO A 8 -41.32 -29.14 18.05
C PRO A 8 -41.13 -27.65 17.72
N LYS A 9 -41.79 -26.79 18.49
CA LYS A 9 -41.59 -25.33 18.52
C LYS A 9 -40.27 -24.99 19.23
N ILE A 10 -39.42 -24.17 18.61
CA ILE A 10 -38.35 -23.45 19.30
C ILE A 10 -38.59 -21.95 19.11
N GLY A 11 -38.84 -21.27 20.23
CA GLY A 11 -39.19 -19.86 20.29
C GLY A 11 -38.00 -18.94 20.03
N ALA A 12 -38.28 -17.87 19.27
CA ALA A 12 -37.39 -16.75 19.06
C ALA A 12 -37.38 -15.83 20.30
N SER A 13 -36.20 -15.64 20.93
CA SER A 13 -36.00 -14.57 21.90
C SER A 13 -35.32 -13.37 21.22
N LEU A 14 -36.11 -12.34 20.93
CA LEU A 14 -35.66 -11.01 20.55
C LEU A 14 -35.06 -10.30 21.78
N SER A 15 -33.74 -10.08 21.78
CA SER A 15 -33.11 -9.18 22.76
C SER A 15 -33.18 -7.73 22.27
N GLN A 16 -33.90 -6.88 23.01
CA GLN A 16 -33.99 -5.45 22.74
C GLN A 16 -32.70 -4.75 23.18
N SER A 17 -31.87 -4.32 22.22
CA SER A 17 -30.73 -3.45 22.47
C SER A 17 -31.18 -1.99 22.58
N LYS A 18 -31.02 -1.38 23.75
CA LYS A 18 -31.30 0.04 24.02
C LYS A 18 -30.30 0.92 23.27
N ARG A 19 -30.79 1.80 22.38
CA ARG A 19 -30.01 2.88 21.75
C ARG A 19 -29.49 3.86 22.82
N ARG A 20 -28.16 3.93 23.00
CA ARG A 20 -27.50 5.04 23.72
C ARG A 20 -27.37 6.24 22.77
N LYS A 21 -27.98 7.38 23.13
CA LYS A 21 -27.72 8.68 22.50
C LYS A 21 -26.31 9.14 22.90
N ILE A 22 -25.43 9.35 21.93
CA ILE A 22 -24.10 9.95 22.14
C ILE A 22 -24.20 11.43 21.83
N SER A 23 -23.93 12.28 22.83
CA SER A 23 -23.80 13.72 22.69
C SER A 23 -22.43 14.06 22.08
N ILE A 24 -22.44 14.64 20.88
CA ILE A 24 -21.21 15.13 20.23
C ILE A 24 -20.89 16.51 20.79
N VAL A 25 -19.86 16.59 21.64
CA VAL A 25 -19.22 17.85 22.02
C VAL A 25 -18.30 18.24 20.86
N GLY A 26 -18.64 19.32 20.16
CA GLY A 26 -17.91 19.77 18.98
C GLY A 26 -16.55 20.36 19.35
N ILE A 27 -15.47 19.70 18.96
CA ILE A 27 -14.17 20.34 18.80
C ILE A 27 -14.15 20.91 17.38
N LYS A 28 -13.99 22.23 17.28
CA LYS A 28 -13.95 22.97 16.00
C LYS A 28 -12.64 22.62 15.28
N PRO A 29 -12.65 21.93 14.12
CA PRO A 29 -11.43 21.71 13.36
C PRO A 29 -10.95 23.03 12.75
N ASN A 30 -9.63 23.24 12.74
CA ASN A 30 -9.02 24.41 12.12
C ASN A 30 -9.11 24.26 10.58
N ILE A 31 -9.90 25.10 9.93
CA ILE A 31 -10.19 25.04 8.50
C ILE A 31 -9.15 25.91 7.77
N PRO A 32 -8.30 25.36 6.90
CA PRO A 32 -7.44 26.18 6.05
C PRO A 32 -8.27 26.98 5.04
N ASP A 33 -7.98 28.27 4.90
CA ASP A 33 -8.65 29.15 3.94
C ASP A 33 -8.21 28.80 2.52
N LEU A 34 -9.11 28.15 1.79
CA LEU A 34 -8.89 27.70 0.40
C LEU A 34 -8.95 28.85 -0.62
N ASN A 35 -9.17 30.10 -0.19
CA ASN A 35 -9.17 31.28 -1.06
C ASN A 35 -7.82 32.02 -1.12
N VAL A 36 -6.79 31.55 -0.42
CA VAL A 36 -5.45 32.14 -0.50
C VAL A 36 -4.86 31.84 -1.89
N LYS A 37 -4.54 32.91 -2.64
CA LYS A 37 -3.81 32.78 -3.91
C LYS A 37 -2.42 32.21 -3.63
N PRO A 38 -1.96 31.18 -4.35
CA PRO A 38 -0.60 30.68 -4.20
C PRO A 38 0.41 31.76 -4.63
N CYS A 39 1.49 31.89 -3.87
CA CYS A 39 2.69 32.56 -4.31
C CYS A 39 3.28 31.70 -5.44
N TYR A 40 3.30 32.25 -6.65
CA TYR A 40 3.87 31.57 -7.82
C TYR A 40 5.39 31.76 -7.80
N ASP A 41 6.13 30.67 -7.66
CA ASP A 41 7.48 30.62 -8.23
C ASP A 41 7.33 30.41 -9.75
N SER A 42 8.12 31.18 -10.48
CA SER A 42 8.12 31.36 -11.92
C SER A 42 8.50 30.09 -12.67
N ASP A 43 7.74 29.76 -13.71
CA ASP A 43 8.27 29.19 -14.97
C ASP A 43 7.31 29.59 -16.10
N GLU A 44 7.82 30.41 -17.03
CA GLU A 44 7.29 30.61 -18.39
C GLU A 44 7.38 29.26 -19.14
N GLU A 45 6.61 28.88 -20.15
CA GLU A 45 6.17 29.57 -21.36
C GLU A 45 5.29 28.54 -22.13
N GLU A 46 4.10 28.93 -22.61
CA GLU A 46 3.47 28.48 -23.87
C GLU A 46 2.04 29.02 -23.95
N LYS A 47 1.87 30.13 -24.67
CA LYS A 47 0.57 30.65 -25.12
C LYS A 47 0.41 30.33 -26.60
N GLY A 48 -0.48 29.38 -26.92
CA GLY A 48 -0.94 29.09 -28.27
C GLY A 48 -2.46 29.05 -28.34
N GLU A 49 -3.04 30.06 -28.98
CA GLU A 49 -4.40 30.19 -29.54
C GLU A 49 -5.45 29.11 -29.24
N MET A 50 -6.37 29.38 -28.30
CA MET A 50 -7.72 28.80 -28.34
C MET A 50 -8.77 29.67 -27.62
N THR A 51 -8.80 30.98 -27.91
CA THR A 51 -9.76 31.93 -27.28
C THR A 51 -10.32 32.95 -28.26
N LYS A 52 -10.76 32.53 -29.45
CA LYS A 52 -11.45 33.42 -30.41
C LYS A 52 -12.84 32.97 -30.89
N THR A 53 -13.50 32.03 -30.21
CA THR A 53 -14.80 31.51 -30.69
C THR A 53 -15.96 31.52 -29.68
N PHE A 54 -15.94 32.39 -28.67
CA PHE A 54 -17.10 32.56 -27.76
C PHE A 54 -17.33 34.02 -27.32
N GLN A 55 -17.29 34.97 -28.26
CA GLN A 55 -17.63 36.38 -27.98
C GLN A 55 -18.91 36.91 -28.66
N ASN A 56 -19.73 36.06 -29.27
CA ASN A 56 -21.00 36.48 -29.86
C ASN A 56 -22.20 35.74 -29.26
N LEU A 57 -22.50 35.99 -27.98
CA LEU A 57 -23.82 35.78 -27.38
C LEU A 57 -24.00 36.63 -26.09
N ALA A 58 -23.44 37.85 -26.08
CA ALA A 58 -23.72 38.85 -25.06
C ALA A 58 -24.99 39.62 -25.45
N GLY A 59 -26.15 39.06 -25.12
CA GLY A 59 -27.44 39.64 -25.51
C GLY A 59 -28.64 39.08 -24.77
N LEU A 60 -28.49 38.64 -23.52
CA LEU A 60 -29.63 38.33 -22.65
C LEU A 60 -29.35 38.93 -21.27
N LYS A 61 -30.16 39.94 -20.91
CA LYS A 61 -30.25 40.48 -19.55
C LYS A 61 -30.68 39.33 -18.64
N PHE A 62 -29.79 38.87 -17.77
CA PHE A 62 -30.18 37.99 -16.68
C PHE A 62 -30.97 38.82 -15.66
N HIS A 63 -32.24 38.48 -15.51
CA HIS A 63 -33.05 38.93 -14.38
C HIS A 63 -32.41 38.41 -13.08
N ASP A 64 -32.30 39.30 -12.09
CA ASP A 64 -32.01 38.99 -10.69
C ASP A 64 -33.05 37.98 -10.17
N GLY A 65 -32.73 36.70 -10.29
CA GLY A 65 -33.40 35.60 -9.64
C GLY A 65 -32.41 34.96 -8.69
N CYS A 66 -32.69 35.03 -7.39
CA CYS A 66 -31.86 34.48 -6.32
C CYS A 66 -31.44 33.02 -6.59
N TYR A 67 -30.26 32.81 -7.16
CA TYR A 67 -29.54 31.56 -7.01
C TYR A 67 -29.07 31.50 -5.56
N VAL A 68 -29.92 30.97 -4.66
CA VAL A 68 -29.47 30.52 -3.35
C VAL A 68 -28.50 29.38 -3.61
N HIS A 69 -27.21 29.72 -3.68
CA HIS A 69 -26.12 28.78 -3.80
C HIS A 69 -26.14 27.94 -2.52
N HIS A 70 -26.86 26.81 -2.52
CA HIS A 70 -26.85 25.85 -1.44
C HIS A 70 -25.47 25.19 -1.44
N LYS A 71 -24.45 25.91 -0.93
CA LYS A 71 -23.15 25.33 -0.63
C LYS A 71 -23.42 24.28 0.45
N LEU A 72 -23.26 23.00 0.09
CA LEU A 72 -23.17 21.95 1.08
C LEU A 72 -22.12 22.35 2.11
N LEU A 73 -22.42 22.11 3.39
CA LEU A 73 -21.44 22.28 4.45
C LEU A 73 -20.23 21.41 4.11
N TYR A 74 -19.01 21.96 4.15
CA TYR A 74 -17.79 21.26 3.75
C TYR A 74 -17.69 19.84 4.35
N GLY A 75 -18.03 19.69 5.63
CA GLY A 75 -18.04 18.38 6.29
C GLY A 75 -19.00 17.38 5.65
N LEU A 76 -20.20 17.82 5.23
CA LEU A 76 -21.17 16.96 4.55
C LEU A 76 -20.67 16.54 3.15
N GLU A 77 -19.93 17.41 2.46
CA GLU A 77 -19.29 17.05 1.18
C GLU A 77 -18.25 15.95 1.38
N VAL A 78 -17.32 16.12 2.33
CA VAL A 78 -16.29 15.11 2.64
C VAL A 78 -16.94 13.77 3.00
N GLU A 79 -18.00 13.82 3.81
CA GLU A 79 -18.78 12.65 4.19
C GLU A 79 -19.41 11.93 2.99
N ILE A 80 -19.97 12.67 2.03
CA ILE A 80 -20.55 12.08 0.81
C ILE A 80 -19.45 11.42 -0.02
N PHE A 81 -18.36 12.14 -0.29
CA PHE A 81 -17.25 11.60 -1.08
C PHE A 81 -16.58 10.40 -0.42
N ALA A 82 -16.44 10.39 0.90
CA ALA A 82 -15.90 9.25 1.66
C ALA A 82 -16.70 7.95 1.45
N ARG A 83 -17.96 8.03 1.04
CA ARG A 83 -18.81 6.85 0.75
C ARG A 83 -18.74 6.41 -0.71
N LEU A 84 -18.27 7.26 -1.62
CA LEU A 84 -18.03 6.88 -3.00
C LEU A 84 -16.84 5.92 -3.11
N PRO A 85 -16.78 5.07 -4.15
CA PRO A 85 -15.62 4.22 -4.38
C PRO A 85 -14.37 5.03 -4.76
N CYS A 86 -13.19 4.59 -4.31
CA CYS A 86 -11.94 5.33 -4.53
C CYS A 86 -11.58 5.42 -6.03
N PHE A 87 -12.02 4.45 -6.84
CA PHE A 87 -11.82 4.45 -8.30
C PHE A 87 -12.53 5.61 -9.03
N GLU A 88 -13.46 6.31 -8.38
CA GLU A 88 -14.12 7.49 -8.94
C GLU A 88 -13.42 8.80 -8.59
N TYR A 89 -12.49 8.78 -7.62
CA TYR A 89 -11.95 10.02 -7.04
C TYR A 89 -11.14 10.83 -8.01
N TRP A 90 -10.36 10.16 -8.87
CA TRP A 90 -9.62 10.85 -9.92
C TRP A 90 -10.51 11.63 -10.88
N LYS A 91 -11.82 11.31 -11.00
CA LYS A 91 -12.76 12.10 -11.82
C LYS A 91 -13.15 13.42 -11.14
N LEU A 92 -13.11 13.47 -9.81
CA LEU A 92 -13.42 14.67 -9.03
C LEU A 92 -12.48 15.83 -9.36
N GLN A 93 -11.25 15.51 -9.78
CA GLN A 93 -10.24 16.49 -10.17
C GLN A 93 -10.68 17.37 -11.36
N PHE A 94 -11.56 16.86 -12.22
CA PHE A 94 -12.06 17.55 -13.42
C PHE A 94 -13.34 18.35 -13.18
N LEU A 95 -14.00 18.20 -12.03
CA LEU A 95 -15.26 18.88 -11.75
C LEU A 95 -15.05 20.37 -11.47
N ASN A 96 -14.13 20.72 -10.55
CA ASN A 96 -13.70 22.10 -10.28
C ASN A 96 -12.47 22.12 -9.33
N LYS A 97 -11.88 23.31 -9.14
CA LYS A 97 -10.73 23.54 -8.26
C LYS A 97 -10.98 23.16 -6.80
N LYS A 98 -12.22 23.33 -6.30
CA LYS A 98 -12.58 22.99 -4.92
C LYS A 98 -12.50 21.48 -4.68
N PHE A 99 -13.03 20.66 -5.58
CA PHE A 99 -12.95 19.20 -5.46
C PHE A 99 -11.53 18.68 -5.68
N LEU A 100 -10.77 19.29 -6.58
CA LEU A 100 -9.33 19.03 -6.71
C LEU A 100 -8.59 19.30 -5.39
N GLN A 101 -8.84 20.45 -4.75
CA GLN A 101 -8.25 20.79 -3.45
C GLN A 101 -8.68 19.83 -2.33
N LEU A 102 -9.96 19.44 -2.29
CA LEU A 102 -10.48 18.49 -1.31
C LEU A 102 -9.84 17.10 -1.47
N LEU A 103 -9.60 16.66 -2.70
CA LEU A 103 -8.92 15.39 -2.94
C LEU A 103 -7.45 15.47 -2.49
N LYS A 104 -6.77 16.56 -2.86
CA LYS A 104 -5.37 16.85 -2.49
C LYS A 104 -5.15 17.04 -0.99
N SER A 105 -6.18 17.41 -0.24
CA SER A 105 -6.04 17.60 1.21
C SER A 105 -6.00 16.28 1.99
N GLY A 106 -6.28 15.14 1.35
CA GLY A 106 -6.32 13.84 2.02
C GLY A 106 -7.52 13.64 2.97
N GLU A 107 -8.36 14.66 3.16
CA GLU A 107 -9.46 14.68 4.13
C GLU A 107 -10.47 13.56 3.88
N ILE A 108 -10.76 13.28 2.61
CA ILE A 108 -11.65 12.17 2.23
C ILE A 108 -11.09 10.85 2.76
N PHE A 109 -9.79 10.61 2.59
CA PHE A 109 -9.14 9.36 3.03
C PHE A 109 -9.06 9.28 4.55
N ARG A 110 -8.82 10.40 5.24
CA ARG A 110 -8.87 10.45 6.71
C ARG A 110 -10.27 10.10 7.24
N VAL A 111 -11.33 10.73 6.72
CA VAL A 111 -12.71 10.44 7.14
C VAL A 111 -13.09 8.98 6.84
N ARG A 112 -12.62 8.42 5.73
CA ARG A 112 -12.82 6.98 5.45
C ARG A 112 -12.19 6.10 6.51
N GLN A 113 -10.95 6.39 6.89
CA GLN A 113 -10.24 5.66 7.94
C GLN A 113 -10.98 5.75 9.28
N GLU A 114 -11.36 6.96 9.71
CA GLU A 114 -12.10 7.22 10.95
C GLU A 114 -13.45 6.49 10.99
N LYS A 115 -14.13 6.36 9.84
CA LYS A 115 -15.43 5.69 9.73
C LYS A 115 -15.33 4.19 9.42
N GLY A 116 -14.13 3.62 9.32
CA GLY A 116 -13.93 2.23 8.93
C GLY A 116 -14.39 1.90 7.51
N LEU A 117 -14.45 2.89 6.62
CA LEU A 117 -14.82 2.73 5.21
C LEU A 117 -13.64 2.23 4.39
N VAL A 118 -13.06 1.10 4.80
CA VAL A 118 -11.94 0.45 4.13
C VAL A 118 -12.51 -0.55 3.13
N LYS A 119 -12.16 -0.39 1.85
CA LYS A 119 -12.44 -1.38 0.80
C LYS A 119 -11.11 -1.91 0.30
N PRO A 120 -10.90 -3.23 0.24
CA PRO A 120 -9.68 -3.77 -0.32
C PRO A 120 -9.65 -3.52 -1.83
N TYR A 121 -8.50 -3.10 -2.32
CA TYR A 121 -8.17 -3.01 -3.73
C TYR A 121 -6.90 -3.81 -3.95
N VAL A 122 -6.80 -4.46 -5.10
CA VAL A 122 -5.59 -5.18 -5.49
C VAL A 122 -4.95 -4.40 -6.61
N ILE A 123 -3.68 -4.05 -6.45
CA ILE A 123 -2.91 -3.40 -7.50
C ILE A 123 -1.86 -4.38 -7.99
N LEU A 124 -1.96 -4.76 -9.26
CA LEU A 124 -1.09 -5.74 -9.89
C LEU A 124 -0.26 -5.07 -10.98
N HIS A 125 0.96 -5.54 -11.17
CA HIS A 125 1.78 -5.19 -12.33
C HIS A 125 1.79 -6.41 -13.25
N SER A 126 1.07 -6.34 -14.37
CA SER A 126 1.06 -7.42 -15.35
C SER A 126 2.27 -7.24 -16.26
N GLY A 127 3.28 -8.12 -16.18
CA GLY A 127 4.57 -7.97 -16.87
C GLY A 127 4.53 -7.81 -18.41
N ALA A 128 3.36 -7.92 -19.04
CA ALA A 128 3.14 -7.62 -20.46
C ALA A 128 2.97 -6.12 -20.76
N GLU A 129 2.48 -5.33 -19.80
CA GLU A 129 2.33 -3.89 -19.92
C GLU A 129 3.13 -3.22 -18.79
N SER A 130 3.84 -2.13 -19.08
CA SER A 130 4.63 -1.39 -18.08
C SER A 130 3.78 -0.59 -17.07
N ASN A 131 2.52 -1.00 -16.88
CA ASN A 131 1.51 -0.29 -16.14
C ASN A 131 1.01 -1.14 -14.96
N TRP A 132 0.66 -0.45 -13.88
CA TRP A 132 -0.05 -1.05 -12.76
C TRP A 132 -1.55 -0.98 -13.01
N GLU A 133 -2.25 -2.04 -12.64
CA GLU A 133 -3.67 -2.22 -12.81
C GLU A 133 -4.31 -2.38 -11.44
N MET A 134 -5.28 -1.52 -11.13
CA MET A 134 -6.02 -1.56 -9.88
C MET A 134 -7.37 -2.23 -10.11
N PHE A 135 -7.66 -3.22 -9.27
CA PHE A 135 -8.89 -3.99 -9.25
C PHE A 135 -9.67 -3.70 -7.97
N ASP A 136 -11.00 -3.66 -8.09
CA ASP A 136 -11.85 -3.78 -6.90
C ASP A 136 -11.76 -5.20 -6.30
N LYS A 137 -12.24 -5.36 -5.07
CA LYS A 137 -12.19 -6.63 -4.33
C LYS A 137 -12.79 -7.83 -5.08
N ASP A 138 -13.73 -7.57 -5.99
CA ASP A 138 -14.47 -8.60 -6.73
C ASP A 138 -13.89 -8.80 -8.14
N PHE A 139 -12.79 -8.10 -8.49
CA PHE A 139 -12.15 -8.07 -9.81
C PHE A 139 -13.09 -7.74 -10.97
N LYS A 140 -14.17 -6.99 -10.70
CA LYS A 140 -15.17 -6.57 -11.71
C LYS A 140 -14.82 -5.24 -12.34
N THR A 141 -14.17 -4.37 -11.57
CA THR A 141 -13.78 -3.04 -12.03
C THR A 141 -12.27 -2.99 -12.17
N LEU A 142 -11.80 -2.72 -13.40
CA LEU A 142 -10.39 -2.54 -13.72
C LEU A 142 -10.12 -1.05 -13.98
N GLN A 143 -9.05 -0.54 -13.38
CA GLN A 143 -8.48 0.77 -13.71
C GLN A 143 -6.99 0.65 -13.97
N LYS A 144 -6.56 1.02 -15.18
CA LYS A 144 -5.14 1.22 -15.47
C LYS A 144 -4.64 2.49 -14.79
N LEU A 145 -3.57 2.38 -14.02
CA LEU A 145 -2.89 3.55 -13.46
C LEU A 145 -2.17 4.32 -14.60
N PRO A 146 -1.89 5.63 -14.41
CA PRO A 146 -1.09 6.38 -15.35
C PRO A 146 0.27 5.72 -15.57
N LYS A 147 0.92 5.98 -16.70
CA LYS A 147 2.28 5.48 -16.94
C LYS A 147 3.26 6.09 -15.96
N VAL A 148 4.20 5.29 -15.48
CA VAL A 148 5.33 5.80 -14.69
C VAL A 148 6.16 6.74 -15.58
N PRO A 149 6.54 7.94 -15.10
CA PRO A 149 7.28 8.93 -15.88
C PRO A 149 8.77 8.59 -15.90
N SER A 150 9.11 7.38 -16.37
CA SER A 150 10.46 6.98 -16.72
C SER A 150 10.50 6.65 -18.21
N SER A 151 11.59 7.01 -18.87
CA SER A 151 11.91 6.56 -20.23
C SER A 151 13.07 5.56 -20.24
N ASP A 152 13.55 5.17 -19.05
CA ASP A 152 14.71 4.31 -18.91
C ASP A 152 14.33 2.84 -19.18
N TYR A 153 15.06 2.23 -20.11
CA TYR A 153 14.84 0.84 -20.49
C TYR A 153 15.05 -0.12 -19.31
N CYS A 154 16.10 0.11 -18.51
CA CYS A 154 16.40 -0.69 -17.34
C CYS A 154 15.24 -0.65 -16.36
N PHE A 155 14.59 0.50 -16.15
CA PHE A 155 13.46 0.57 -15.22
C PHE A 155 12.38 -0.41 -15.60
N PHE A 156 11.95 -0.43 -16.86
CA PHE A 156 10.85 -1.31 -17.28
C PHE A 156 11.22 -2.79 -17.32
N HIS A 157 12.49 -3.13 -17.53
CA HIS A 157 12.94 -4.51 -17.78
C HIS A 157 13.73 -5.14 -16.61
N SER A 158 13.87 -4.43 -15.50
CA SER A 158 14.44 -4.97 -14.27
C SER A 158 13.36 -5.22 -13.21
N ASP A 159 13.70 -6.05 -12.23
CA ASP A 159 12.87 -6.35 -11.07
C ASP A 159 12.52 -5.08 -10.29
N LYS A 160 11.31 -5.06 -9.73
CA LYS A 160 10.79 -3.90 -8.99
C LYS A 160 10.10 -4.39 -7.73
N GLU A 161 10.45 -3.79 -6.60
CA GLU A 161 9.66 -3.92 -5.40
C GLU A 161 8.44 -2.99 -5.51
N THR A 162 7.25 -3.51 -5.24
CA THR A 162 6.03 -2.69 -5.15
C THR A 162 5.40 -2.84 -3.78
N ILE A 163 5.16 -1.71 -3.09
CA ILE A 163 4.56 -1.71 -1.76
C ILE A 163 3.50 -0.62 -1.63
N SER A 164 2.35 -0.98 -1.07
CA SER A 164 1.29 -0.02 -0.73
C SER A 164 1.53 0.56 0.67
N VAL A 165 1.42 1.88 0.83
CA VAL A 165 1.65 2.56 2.10
C VAL A 165 0.78 3.80 2.20
N GLY A 166 -0.15 3.83 3.15
CA GLY A 166 -1.17 4.87 3.24
C GLY A 166 -1.99 4.97 1.95
N THR A 167 -2.03 6.16 1.35
CA THR A 167 -2.66 6.44 0.05
C THR A 167 -1.68 6.38 -1.12
N HIS A 168 -0.48 5.86 -0.90
CA HIS A 168 0.59 5.78 -1.89
C HIS A 168 0.86 4.34 -2.33
N LEU A 169 1.27 4.20 -3.58
CA LEU A 169 1.95 3.01 -4.08
C LEU A 169 3.41 3.41 -4.36
N ILE A 170 4.35 2.72 -3.71
CA ILE A 170 5.78 2.92 -3.88
C ILE A 170 6.31 1.81 -4.78
N VAL A 171 7.02 2.19 -5.83
CA VAL A 171 7.70 1.29 -6.75
C VAL A 171 9.18 1.60 -6.70
N ILE A 172 9.98 0.63 -6.29
CA ILE A 172 11.43 0.75 -6.19
C ILE A 172 12.02 -0.14 -7.28
N GLY A 173 12.68 0.48 -8.25
CA GLY A 173 13.28 -0.21 -9.38
C GLY A 173 14.68 0.31 -9.67
N ARG A 174 15.18 0.05 -10.88
CA ARG A 174 16.52 0.46 -11.28
C ARG A 174 16.54 1.17 -12.64
N GLU A 175 17.09 2.37 -12.66
CA GLU A 175 17.50 3.09 -13.88
C GLU A 175 19.00 2.88 -14.13
N ILE A 176 19.52 3.35 -15.26
CA ILE A 176 20.95 3.26 -15.60
C ILE A 176 21.82 3.89 -14.49
N GLU A 177 21.39 5.03 -13.95
CA GLU A 177 22.10 5.78 -12.92
C GLU A 177 22.02 5.15 -11.52
N GLY A 178 21.09 4.22 -11.28
CA GLY A 178 20.97 3.54 -10.00
C GLY A 178 19.54 3.18 -9.59
N ILE A 179 19.35 2.91 -8.30
CA ILE A 179 18.04 2.62 -7.74
C ILE A 179 17.18 3.88 -7.77
N VAL A 180 15.94 3.75 -8.24
CA VAL A 180 14.97 4.83 -8.31
C VAL A 180 13.72 4.46 -7.52
N VAL A 181 13.10 5.46 -6.89
CA VAL A 181 11.80 5.33 -6.22
C VAL A 181 10.78 6.13 -7.02
N PHE A 182 9.73 5.48 -7.49
CA PHE A 182 8.52 6.13 -7.99
C PHE A 182 7.40 6.00 -6.97
N ARG A 183 6.65 7.09 -6.80
CA ARG A 183 5.51 7.16 -5.89
C ARG A 183 4.27 7.57 -6.65
N TYR A 184 3.29 6.69 -6.69
CA TYR A 184 1.95 7.03 -7.14
C TYR A 184 1.14 7.51 -5.94
N GLU A 185 0.50 8.67 -6.10
CA GLU A 185 -0.37 9.24 -5.09
C GLU A 185 -1.83 9.10 -5.54
N LEU A 186 -2.63 8.34 -4.79
CA LEU A 186 -4.04 8.09 -5.12
C LEU A 186 -4.86 9.39 -5.14
N GLU A 187 -4.49 10.34 -4.28
CA GLU A 187 -5.07 11.70 -4.18
C GLU A 187 -4.85 12.52 -5.45
N ASN A 188 -3.69 12.37 -6.10
CA ASN A 188 -3.38 13.14 -7.31
C ASN A 188 -3.65 12.36 -8.58
N HIS A 189 -3.95 11.06 -8.48
CA HIS A 189 -3.98 10.12 -9.60
C HIS A 189 -2.76 10.30 -10.51
N LYS A 190 -1.57 10.42 -9.90
CA LYS A 190 -0.35 10.83 -10.58
C LYS A 190 0.87 10.21 -9.94
N TRP A 191 1.85 9.88 -10.77
CA TRP A 191 3.19 9.46 -10.37
C TRP A 191 4.11 10.65 -10.14
N PHE A 192 4.98 10.50 -9.16
CA PHE A 192 6.08 11.41 -8.86
C PHE A 192 7.36 10.61 -8.73
N LYS A 193 8.49 11.19 -9.11
CA LYS A 193 9.80 10.69 -8.67
C LYS A 193 9.87 10.93 -7.16
N GLY A 194 9.96 9.83 -6.42
CA GLY A 194 9.99 9.83 -4.96
C GLY A 194 11.37 10.22 -4.43
N PRO A 195 11.48 10.51 -3.13
CA PRO A 195 12.77 10.65 -2.48
C PRO A 195 13.53 9.31 -2.57
N SER A 196 14.82 9.39 -2.83
CA SER A 196 15.70 8.22 -2.81
C SER A 196 15.74 7.59 -1.42
N MET A 197 15.92 6.26 -1.37
CA MET A 197 16.30 5.57 -0.14
C MET A 197 17.59 6.19 0.43
N ILE A 198 17.76 6.19 1.75
CA ILE A 198 18.99 6.71 2.38
C ILE A 198 20.18 5.84 1.95
N THR A 199 19.99 4.52 1.98
CA THR A 199 20.96 3.53 1.50
C THR A 199 20.34 2.72 0.35
N PRO A 200 20.61 3.09 -0.91
CA PRO A 200 20.13 2.35 -2.09
C PRO A 200 20.56 0.88 -2.04
N ARG A 201 19.58 -0.02 -2.17
CA ARG A 201 19.78 -1.47 -2.04
C ARG A 201 18.73 -2.27 -2.78
N VAL A 202 18.94 -3.58 -2.86
CA VAL A 202 18.03 -4.57 -3.44
C VAL A 202 17.91 -5.81 -2.54
N MET A 203 16.95 -6.70 -2.81
CA MET A 203 16.85 -8.02 -2.16
C MET A 203 16.68 -7.96 -0.63
N TYR A 204 16.00 -6.93 -0.15
CA TYR A 204 15.64 -6.71 1.26
C TYR A 204 14.26 -7.30 1.56
N GLY A 205 13.95 -7.52 2.84
CA GLY A 205 12.58 -7.78 3.27
C GLY A 205 11.81 -6.47 3.42
N SER A 206 10.60 -6.39 2.87
CA SER A 206 9.75 -5.21 2.97
C SER A 206 8.35 -5.55 3.50
N ALA A 207 7.73 -4.62 4.22
CA ALA A 207 6.30 -4.70 4.57
C ALA A 207 5.77 -3.32 5.00
N SER A 208 4.47 -3.09 4.87
CA SER A 208 3.83 -1.86 5.31
C SER A 208 2.86 -2.09 6.46
N HIS A 209 2.73 -1.07 7.29
CA HIS A 209 1.74 -0.98 8.35
C HIS A 209 1.20 0.44 8.39
N GLY A 210 -0.08 0.59 8.04
CA GLY A 210 -0.75 1.88 7.94
C GLY A 210 -0.06 2.80 6.94
N LYS A 211 0.56 3.88 7.44
CA LYS A 211 1.21 4.93 6.64
C LYS A 211 2.73 4.81 6.59
N THR A 212 3.28 3.73 7.11
CA THR A 212 4.71 3.47 7.16
C THR A 212 5.04 2.16 6.45
N ALA A 213 6.13 2.17 5.68
CA ALA A 213 6.69 0.98 5.05
C ALA A 213 8.11 0.76 5.57
N PHE A 214 8.49 -0.49 5.80
CA PHE A 214 9.75 -0.91 6.38
C PHE A 214 10.54 -1.73 5.37
N PHE A 215 11.86 -1.56 5.39
CA PHE A 215 12.78 -2.16 4.44
C PHE A 215 14.03 -2.61 5.19
N ALA A 216 14.23 -3.91 5.35
CA ALA A 216 15.27 -4.48 6.22
C ALA A 216 16.26 -5.36 5.45
N GLY A 217 17.54 -5.12 5.73
CA GLY A 217 18.64 -5.84 5.12
C GLY A 217 18.78 -5.53 3.64
N GLY A 218 19.19 -6.52 2.86
CA GLY A 218 19.44 -6.42 1.42
C GLY A 218 20.92 -6.26 1.09
N ILE A 219 21.17 -5.98 -0.19
CA ILE A 219 22.50 -5.79 -0.77
C ILE A 219 22.64 -4.33 -1.20
N GLN A 220 23.61 -3.63 -0.60
CA GLN A 220 24.04 -2.29 -1.04
C GLN A 220 25.40 -2.38 -1.72
N LYS A 221 25.88 -1.27 -2.28
CA LYS A 221 27.26 -1.13 -2.76
C LYS A 221 28.09 -0.35 -1.75
N ASP A 222 29.33 -0.79 -1.51
CA ASP A 222 30.32 0.01 -0.78
C ASP A 222 30.88 1.14 -1.68
N ASP A 223 31.78 1.97 -1.13
CA ASP A 223 32.39 3.09 -1.85
C ASP A 223 33.21 2.66 -3.09
N ASN A 224 33.62 1.39 -3.14
CA ASN A 224 34.34 0.79 -4.26
C ASN A 224 33.40 0.10 -5.27
N GLY A 225 32.09 0.11 -5.02
CA GLY A 225 31.07 -0.53 -5.84
C GLY A 225 30.87 -2.02 -5.58
N ASN A 226 31.53 -2.60 -4.57
CA ASN A 226 31.37 -4.02 -4.21
C ASN A 226 30.05 -4.26 -3.49
N PRO A 227 29.36 -5.37 -3.76
CA PRO A 227 28.13 -5.73 -3.06
C PRO A 227 28.43 -6.09 -1.61
N ILE A 228 27.71 -5.48 -0.68
CA ILE A 228 27.78 -5.79 0.75
C ILE A 228 26.38 -6.07 1.29
N VAL A 229 26.26 -7.17 2.04
CA VAL A 229 25.01 -7.56 2.71
C VAL A 229 24.91 -6.79 4.01
N VAL A 230 23.75 -6.19 4.26
CA VAL A 230 23.58 -5.29 5.41
C VAL A 230 22.50 -5.75 6.37
N ARG A 231 22.59 -5.22 7.59
CA ARG A 231 21.57 -5.33 8.65
C ARG A 231 20.81 -4.03 8.89
N THR A 232 21.07 -3.01 8.06
CA THR A 232 20.43 -1.71 8.17
C THR A 232 18.96 -1.81 7.84
N VAL A 233 18.18 -0.92 8.46
CA VAL A 233 16.74 -0.87 8.29
C VAL A 233 16.32 0.57 8.11
N GLU A 234 15.46 0.80 7.14
CA GLU A 234 14.83 2.09 6.90
C GLU A 234 13.32 1.94 6.93
N LYS A 235 12.66 3.02 7.34
CA LYS A 235 11.22 3.17 7.13
C LYS A 235 10.92 4.40 6.29
N TYR A 236 9.93 4.28 5.43
CA TYR A 236 9.35 5.38 4.67
C TYR A 236 8.02 5.79 5.32
N ASN A 237 7.83 7.08 5.53
CA ASN A 237 6.55 7.64 6.01
C ASN A 237 5.82 8.32 4.84
N ALA A 238 4.60 7.87 4.55
CA ALA A 238 3.80 8.39 3.44
C ALA A 238 3.31 9.85 3.65
N ASP A 239 3.02 10.25 4.90
CA ASP A 239 2.55 11.62 5.19
C ASP A 239 3.67 12.64 4.99
N THR A 240 4.87 12.35 5.53
CA THR A 240 6.01 13.27 5.44
C THR A 240 6.81 13.09 4.17
N LYS A 241 6.64 11.96 3.48
CA LYS A 241 7.41 11.55 2.29
C LYS A 241 8.91 11.52 2.60
N ILE A 242 9.28 11.02 3.77
CA ILE A 242 10.67 10.97 4.24
C ILE A 242 11.05 9.53 4.57
N TRP A 243 12.28 9.17 4.23
CA TRP A 243 12.96 7.97 4.69
C TRP A 243 13.67 8.23 6.01
N THR A 244 13.66 7.26 6.91
CA THR A 244 14.33 7.38 8.21
C THR A 244 15.02 6.06 8.56
N MET A 245 16.30 6.15 8.93
CA MET A 245 17.03 5.02 9.49
C MET A 245 16.44 4.67 10.86
N ILE A 246 16.23 3.39 11.11
CA ILE A 246 15.84 2.88 12.43
C ILE A 246 16.87 1.87 12.93
N ASN A 247 16.65 1.33 14.13
CA ASN A 247 17.56 0.33 14.68
C ASN A 247 17.72 -0.84 13.71
N GLY A 248 18.96 -1.25 13.49
CA GLY A 248 19.30 -2.35 12.58
C GLY A 248 19.00 -3.72 13.21
N MET A 249 18.83 -4.72 12.34
CA MET A 249 18.73 -6.13 12.74
C MET A 249 20.01 -6.61 13.45
N HIS A 250 19.92 -7.76 14.11
CA HIS A 250 21.05 -8.45 14.73
C HIS A 250 21.99 -9.05 13.67
N LYS A 251 21.42 -9.63 12.61
CA LYS A 251 22.18 -10.27 11.53
C LYS A 251 21.98 -9.53 10.21
N ALA A 252 23.01 -9.50 9.38
CA ALA A 252 22.87 -9.04 8.00
C ALA A 252 22.14 -10.11 7.19
N ARG A 253 21.24 -9.70 6.29
CA ARG A 253 20.35 -10.62 5.57
C ARG A 253 20.12 -10.15 4.15
N LYS A 254 20.07 -11.08 3.19
CA LYS A 254 19.65 -10.85 1.79
C LYS A 254 18.65 -11.92 1.34
N PHE A 255 17.91 -11.60 0.29
CA PHE A 255 16.81 -12.43 -0.25
C PHE A 255 15.76 -12.73 0.82
N SER A 256 15.40 -11.70 1.59
CA SER A 256 14.50 -11.81 2.73
C SER A 256 13.07 -11.41 2.34
N SER A 257 12.09 -12.00 3.02
CA SER A 257 10.69 -11.58 2.95
C SER A 257 10.31 -10.83 4.22
N GLY A 258 9.51 -9.77 4.10
CA GLY A 258 9.01 -8.98 5.22
C GLY A 258 7.50 -9.15 5.39
N CYS A 259 7.00 -9.11 6.63
CA CYS A 259 5.56 -9.03 6.90
C CYS A 259 5.27 -8.35 8.23
N PHE A 260 4.06 -7.81 8.39
CA PHE A 260 3.56 -7.41 9.70
C PHE A 260 2.70 -8.52 10.29
N LEU A 261 3.04 -8.96 11.49
CA LEU A 261 2.31 -10.00 12.22
C LEU A 261 2.09 -9.51 13.66
N ARG A 262 0.83 -9.42 14.09
CA ARG A 262 0.45 -8.97 15.45
C ARG A 262 1.14 -7.67 15.87
N GLY A 263 1.21 -6.71 14.94
CA GLY A 263 1.77 -5.37 15.17
C GLY A 263 3.30 -5.25 15.15
N LYS A 264 4.04 -6.33 14.91
CA LYS A 264 5.50 -6.32 14.76
C LYS A 264 5.91 -6.58 13.32
N PHE A 265 7.04 -6.02 12.89
CA PHE A 265 7.61 -6.25 11.57
C PHE A 265 8.56 -7.46 11.61
N TYR A 266 8.21 -8.54 10.92
CA TYR A 266 9.00 -9.76 10.83
C TYR A 266 9.78 -9.79 9.52
N VAL A 267 11.02 -10.27 9.60
CA VAL A 267 11.91 -10.48 8.45
C VAL A 267 12.39 -11.93 8.48
N LEU A 268 12.16 -12.64 7.38
CA LEU A 268 12.37 -14.07 7.24
C LEU A 268 13.30 -14.38 6.08
N GLY A 269 14.15 -15.39 6.27
CA GLY A 269 15.11 -15.83 5.27
C GLY A 269 16.15 -14.76 4.87
N CYS A 270 16.95 -14.98 3.85
CA CYS A 270 17.36 -16.32 3.40
C CYS A 270 18.82 -16.56 3.76
N ARG A 271 19.71 -15.61 3.47
CA ARG A 271 21.15 -15.77 3.65
C ARG A 271 21.81 -14.62 4.38
N ASP A 272 22.89 -14.96 5.08
CA ASP A 272 23.80 -14.00 5.69
C ASP A 272 24.82 -13.45 4.67
N GLU A 273 25.75 -12.64 5.17
CA GLU A 273 26.85 -12.05 4.42
C GLU A 273 27.84 -13.08 3.83
N ASN A 274 27.88 -14.30 4.38
CA ASN A 274 28.73 -15.40 3.94
C ASN A 274 28.00 -16.38 3.01
N ASP A 275 26.81 -16.00 2.54
CA ASP A 275 25.93 -16.83 1.71
C ASP A 275 25.42 -18.10 2.41
N LYS A 276 25.45 -18.14 3.76
CA LYS A 276 24.90 -19.25 4.53
C LYS A 276 23.41 -19.06 4.78
N HIS A 277 22.65 -20.14 4.66
CA HIS A 277 21.23 -20.13 4.96
C HIS A 277 20.95 -19.81 6.44
N LEU A 278 20.06 -18.86 6.65
CA LEU A 278 19.60 -18.43 7.97
C LEU A 278 18.35 -19.23 8.35
N THR A 279 18.47 -20.02 9.42
CA THR A 279 17.32 -20.70 10.03
C THR A 279 16.51 -19.79 10.95
N CYS A 280 17.04 -18.62 11.34
CA CYS A 280 16.38 -17.69 12.24
C CYS A 280 15.58 -16.62 11.49
N GLY A 281 14.47 -16.18 12.09
CA GLY A 281 13.79 -14.93 11.75
C GLY A 281 14.18 -13.81 12.70
N GLU A 282 13.77 -12.58 12.41
CA GLU A 282 13.80 -11.48 13.38
C GLU A 282 12.47 -10.73 13.38
N SER A 283 12.07 -10.22 14.54
CA SER A 283 10.91 -9.34 14.66
C SER A 283 11.29 -8.00 15.26
N TYR A 284 10.73 -6.93 14.74
CA TYR A 284 10.95 -5.58 15.20
C TYR A 284 9.68 -5.05 15.87
N ASP A 285 9.86 -4.55 17.09
CA ASP A 285 8.82 -3.89 17.87
C ASP A 285 9.03 -2.38 17.81
N GLU A 286 8.09 -1.66 17.19
CA GLU A 286 8.13 -0.20 17.08
C GLU A 286 8.02 0.51 18.44
N THR A 287 7.37 -0.11 19.43
CA THR A 287 7.13 0.50 20.74
C THR A 287 8.41 0.54 21.58
N THR A 288 9.22 -0.51 21.49
CA THR A 288 10.51 -0.60 22.18
C THR A 288 11.68 -0.19 21.29
N ASN A 289 11.43 0.03 19.99
CA ASN A 289 12.46 0.29 18.98
C ASN A 289 13.56 -0.77 19.02
N SER A 290 13.20 -2.05 19.10
CA SER A 290 14.17 -3.14 19.25
C SER A 290 13.85 -4.35 18.37
N TRP A 291 14.90 -5.01 17.91
CA TRP A 291 14.83 -6.30 17.22
C TRP A 291 14.96 -7.45 18.20
N GLU A 292 14.18 -8.50 17.96
CA GLU A 292 14.25 -9.77 18.67
C GLU A 292 14.58 -10.88 17.66
N LEU A 293 15.63 -11.64 17.95
CA LEU A 293 16.00 -12.81 17.17
C LEU A 293 15.06 -13.97 17.50
N ILE A 294 14.55 -14.65 16.47
CA ILE A 294 13.73 -15.86 16.59
C ILE A 294 14.55 -17.03 16.05
N PRO A 295 15.26 -17.77 16.93
CA PRO A 295 16.08 -18.91 16.51
C PRO A 295 15.23 -19.96 15.82
N ASP A 296 15.80 -20.64 14.82
CA ASP A 296 15.20 -21.83 14.21
C ASP A 296 13.78 -21.71 13.63
N MET A 297 13.31 -20.48 13.39
CA MET A 297 12.02 -20.21 12.76
C MET A 297 11.85 -20.90 11.39
N LEU A 298 12.94 -21.17 10.68
CA LEU A 298 12.99 -21.81 9.37
C LEU A 298 13.82 -23.12 9.38
N LYS A 299 14.08 -23.73 10.54
CA LYS A 299 14.94 -24.94 10.64
C LYS A 299 14.46 -26.11 9.77
N ASP A 300 13.14 -26.27 9.62
CA ASP A 300 12.51 -27.37 8.91
C ASP A 300 12.35 -27.07 7.40
N MET A 301 12.84 -25.91 6.95
CA MET A 301 12.75 -25.44 5.57
C MET A 301 14.05 -25.77 4.82
N THR A 302 14.35 -27.06 4.72
CA THR A 302 15.56 -27.61 4.05
C THR A 302 15.60 -27.39 2.54
N PHE A 303 14.56 -26.79 1.96
CA PHE A 303 14.33 -26.69 0.52
C PHE A 303 14.60 -25.30 -0.06
N ILE A 304 15.05 -24.34 0.74
CA ILE A 304 15.42 -23.02 0.23
C ILE A 304 16.76 -23.16 -0.51
N ILE A 305 16.70 -23.49 -1.80
CA ILE A 305 17.87 -23.73 -2.64
C ILE A 305 18.56 -22.39 -2.97
N PRO A 306 19.90 -22.34 -3.11
CA PRO A 306 20.65 -21.72 -4.21
C PRO A 306 20.07 -20.49 -4.92
N SER A 307 18.99 -20.74 -5.62
CA SER A 307 18.51 -19.98 -6.74
C SER A 307 17.01 -19.70 -6.63
N GLN A 308 16.40 -19.90 -5.47
CA GLN A 308 14.97 -19.66 -5.27
C GLN A 308 14.67 -18.23 -4.81
N SER A 309 13.50 -17.75 -5.23
CA SER A 309 12.85 -16.55 -4.72
C SER A 309 12.72 -16.57 -3.20
N PRO A 310 12.70 -15.40 -2.52
CA PRO A 310 12.36 -15.30 -1.11
C PRO A 310 11.08 -16.08 -0.81
N PRO A 311 10.92 -16.55 0.44
CA PRO A 311 9.71 -17.26 0.82
C PRO A 311 8.46 -16.42 0.48
N LEU A 312 7.53 -17.00 -0.28
CA LEU A 312 6.24 -16.36 -0.54
C LEU A 312 5.43 -16.43 0.75
N ILE A 313 5.18 -15.28 1.36
CA ILE A 313 4.50 -15.18 2.65
C ILE A 313 3.26 -14.30 2.56
N ALA A 314 2.27 -14.60 3.38
CA ALA A 314 1.07 -13.80 3.54
C ALA A 314 0.63 -13.82 5.00
N VAL A 315 0.08 -12.71 5.49
CA VAL A 315 -0.55 -12.65 6.81
C VAL A 315 -2.04 -12.46 6.63
N VAL A 316 -2.82 -13.40 7.17
CA VAL A 316 -4.29 -13.40 7.11
C VAL A 316 -4.81 -13.64 8.52
N ASP A 317 -5.66 -12.75 9.01
CA ASP A 317 -6.26 -12.81 10.35
C ASP A 317 -5.21 -13.08 11.45
N ASP A 318 -4.11 -12.32 11.47
CA ASP A 318 -2.99 -12.46 12.41
C ASP A 318 -2.30 -13.84 12.42
N ASN A 319 -2.46 -14.61 11.35
CA ASN A 319 -1.73 -15.85 11.10
C ASN A 319 -0.80 -15.66 9.90
N LEU A 320 0.45 -16.07 10.07
CA LEU A 320 1.46 -16.04 9.03
C LEU A 320 1.45 -17.36 8.25
N TYR A 321 1.30 -17.25 6.94
CA TYR A 321 1.33 -18.35 5.99
C TYR A 321 2.55 -18.23 5.09
N MET A 322 3.03 -19.37 4.62
CA MET A 322 4.10 -19.45 3.65
C MET A 322 3.77 -20.51 2.61
N LEU A 323 4.00 -20.17 1.34
CA LEU A 323 3.92 -21.11 0.23
C LEU A 323 5.32 -21.60 -0.12
N GLU A 324 5.54 -22.89 0.09
CA GLU A 324 6.73 -23.59 -0.37
C GLU A 324 6.58 -23.91 -1.86
N THR A 325 7.25 -23.14 -2.72
CA THR A 325 7.06 -23.21 -4.17
C THR A 325 7.52 -24.52 -4.79
N SER A 326 8.58 -25.15 -4.27
CA SER A 326 9.10 -26.43 -4.78
C SER A 326 8.16 -27.61 -4.57
N LEU A 327 7.47 -27.66 -3.43
CA LEU A 327 6.50 -28.71 -3.11
C LEU A 327 5.06 -28.28 -3.41
N ASN A 328 4.86 -27.00 -3.73
CA ASN A 328 3.56 -26.36 -3.85
C ASN A 328 2.72 -26.50 -2.57
N GLU A 329 3.37 -26.43 -1.41
CA GLU A 329 2.77 -26.71 -0.10
C GLU A 329 2.54 -25.44 0.72
N LEU A 330 1.32 -25.27 1.21
CA LEU A 330 0.96 -24.20 2.13
C LEU A 330 1.27 -24.63 3.56
N ARG A 331 1.94 -23.73 4.30
CA ARG A 331 2.25 -23.90 5.71
C ARG A 331 1.76 -22.68 6.51
N VAL A 332 1.39 -22.91 7.76
CA VAL A 332 1.03 -21.86 8.72
C VAL A 332 2.00 -21.86 9.89
N TYR A 333 2.42 -20.68 10.33
CA TYR A 333 3.35 -20.50 11.42
C TYR A 333 2.60 -20.41 12.76
N ASP A 334 2.96 -21.29 13.70
CA ASP A 334 2.52 -21.23 15.08
C ASP A 334 3.56 -20.46 15.90
N ILE A 335 3.26 -19.19 16.17
CA ILE A 335 4.14 -18.28 16.91
C ILE A 335 4.39 -18.72 18.36
N ASN A 336 3.49 -19.47 18.99
CA ASN A 336 3.67 -19.87 20.39
C ASN A 336 4.68 -21.02 20.50
N THR A 337 4.69 -21.90 19.50
CA THR A 337 5.61 -23.05 19.46
C THR A 337 6.83 -22.84 18.59
N ASN A 338 6.87 -21.76 17.79
CA ASN A 338 7.89 -21.49 16.78
C ASN A 338 8.05 -22.65 15.77
N ILE A 339 6.91 -23.13 15.25
CA ILE A 339 6.85 -24.29 14.33
C ILE A 339 5.92 -23.98 13.16
N TRP A 340 6.33 -24.41 11.95
CA TRP A 340 5.48 -24.37 10.77
C TRP A 340 4.69 -25.67 10.61
N LYS A 341 3.37 -25.55 10.52
CA LYS A 341 2.45 -26.67 10.31
C LYS A 341 2.02 -26.72 8.85
N LYS A 342 2.13 -27.89 8.23
CA LYS A 342 1.65 -28.14 6.86
C LYS A 342 0.12 -28.14 6.83
N LEU A 343 -0.45 -27.39 5.89
CA LEU A 343 -1.89 -27.35 5.64
C LEU A 343 -2.30 -28.19 4.41
N GLY A 344 -1.42 -28.32 3.43
CA GLY A 344 -1.69 -29.12 2.22
C GLY A 344 -1.03 -28.53 0.98
N VAL A 345 -1.40 -29.05 -0.18
CA VAL A 345 -0.93 -28.58 -1.48
C VAL A 345 -1.93 -27.55 -2.03
N VAL A 346 -1.45 -26.45 -2.61
CA VAL A 346 -2.32 -25.44 -3.22
C VAL A 346 -2.75 -25.85 -4.64
N PRO A 347 -3.95 -25.45 -5.11
CA PRO A 347 -4.50 -25.94 -6.38
C PRO A 347 -3.75 -25.44 -7.62
N VAL A 348 -2.97 -24.36 -7.52
CA VAL A 348 -2.22 -23.76 -8.62
C VAL A 348 -0.76 -23.64 -8.20
N SER A 349 0.15 -24.17 -9.02
CA SER A 349 1.58 -24.10 -8.76
C SER A 349 2.17 -22.76 -9.19
N ALA A 350 2.85 -22.07 -8.28
CA ALA A 350 3.70 -20.95 -8.63
C ALA A 350 4.93 -21.46 -9.39
N ASN A 351 5.19 -20.95 -10.59
CA ASN A 351 6.37 -21.32 -11.36
C ASN A 351 7.60 -20.57 -10.80
N THR A 352 8.62 -21.32 -10.39
CA THR A 352 9.87 -20.80 -9.79
C THR A 352 10.79 -20.08 -10.78
N THR A 353 10.48 -20.08 -12.08
CA THR A 353 11.49 -19.86 -13.13
C THR A 353 11.50 -18.43 -13.71
N PHE A 354 10.48 -17.60 -13.47
CA PHE A 354 10.31 -16.33 -14.21
C PHE A 354 9.88 -15.10 -13.40
N GLY A 355 10.03 -15.08 -12.06
CA GLY A 355 9.74 -13.87 -11.28
C GLY A 355 10.08 -13.98 -9.80
N TRP A 356 10.61 -12.89 -9.24
CA TRP A 356 10.90 -12.77 -7.81
C TRP A 356 9.66 -12.35 -7.00
N ASP A 357 8.57 -11.92 -7.64
CA ASP A 357 7.36 -11.42 -6.99
C ASP A 357 6.08 -12.00 -7.62
N CYS A 358 5.46 -12.98 -6.96
CA CYS A 358 4.07 -13.36 -7.19
C CYS A 358 3.40 -13.55 -5.83
N VAL A 359 2.62 -12.56 -5.40
CA VAL A 359 1.67 -12.65 -4.27
C VAL A 359 0.25 -12.50 -4.81
#